data_AF-A0A142VD39-F1
#
_entry.id   AF-A0A142VD39-F1
#
_cell.length_a   1.000
_cell.length_b   1.000
_cell.length_c   1.000
_cell.angle_alpha   90.00
_cell.angle_beta   90.00
_cell.angle_gamma   90.00
#
_symmetry.space_group_name_H-M   'P 1'
#
loop_
_entity.id
_entity.type
_entity.pdbx_description
1 polymer ?
#
loop_
_entity_poly.entity_id
_entity_poly.type
_entity_poly.pdbx_seq_one_letter_code
_entity_poly.pdbx_strand_id
1 'polypeptide(L)'
;MWFIIGLIVGALILGLIWLFRKSNFNLNWYEWIIGLIGLALILFTIQNFFGSLAEMESKAAAMFWLVTGLPGLILLAVTWQLTARRAKKA
;
A
#
# COMPACT_ATOMS: atom_id res chain seq x y z
N MET A 1 14.02 -3.85 13.02
CA MET A 1 13.11 -2.99 12.22
C MET A 1 13.21 -3.31 10.75
N TRP A 2 14.39 -3.20 10.12
CA TRP A 2 14.60 -3.55 8.71
C TRP A 2 14.17 -4.97 8.33
N PHE A 3 14.40 -5.95 9.21
CA PHE A 3 13.93 -7.32 8.97
C PHE A 3 12.40 -7.42 8.87
N ILE A 4 11.66 -6.80 9.80
CA ILE A 4 10.18 -6.80 9.80
C ILE A 4 9.65 -6.02 8.59
N ILE A 5 10.23 -4.87 8.28
CA ILE A 5 9.86 -4.09 7.08
C ILE A 5 10.10 -4.93 5.82
N GLY A 6 11.24 -5.63 5.73
CA GLY A 6 11.54 -6.54 4.63
C GLY A 6 10.54 -7.69 4.51
N LEU A 7 10.08 -8.27 5.61
CA LEU A 7 9.02 -9.29 5.61
C LEU A 7 7.69 -8.73 5.11
N ILE A 8 7.30 -7.52 5.55
CA ILE A 8 6.06 -6.87 5.10
C ILE A 8 6.11 -6.59 3.59
N VAL A 9 7.22 -6.00 3.12
CA VAL A 9 7.44 -5.71 1.69
C VAL A 9 7.44 -7.01 0.88
N GLY A 10 8.15 -8.04 1.34
CA GLY A 10 8.20 -9.34 0.69
C GLY A 10 6.82 -10.00 0.59
N ALA A 11 6.04 -9.99 1.66
CA ALA A 11 4.68 -10.51 1.67
C ALA A 11 3.76 -9.74 0.70
N LEU A 12 3.87 -8.41 0.63
CA LEU A 12 3.11 -7.58 -0.30
C LEU A 12 3.47 -7.89 -1.76
N ILE A 13 4.75 -8.01 -2.08
CA ILE A 13 5.23 -8.37 -3.43
C ILE A 13 4.75 -9.78 -3.81
N LEU A 14 4.91 -10.76 -2.92
CA LEU A 14 4.44 -12.13 -3.17
C LEU A 14 2.92 -12.20 -3.33
N GLY A 15 2.18 -11.43 -2.53
CA GLY A 15 0.73 -11.28 -2.66
C GLY A 15 0.34 -10.72 -4.02
N LEU A 16 1.01 -9.68 -4.49
CA LEU A 16 0.83 -9.11 -5.84
C LEU A 16 1.14 -10.12 -6.93
N ILE A 17 2.29 -10.80 -6.88
CA ILE A 17 2.67 -11.83 -7.86
C ILE A 17 1.65 -12.96 -7.91
N TRP A 18 1.21 -13.44 -6.74
CA TRP A 18 0.19 -14.48 -6.63
C TRP A 18 -1.14 -14.03 -7.22
N LEU A 19 -1.55 -12.78 -6.98
CA LEU A 19 -2.76 -12.19 -7.55
C LEU A 19 -2.70 -12.14 -9.08
N PHE A 20 -1.56 -11.75 -9.66
CA PHE A 20 -1.36 -11.73 -11.12
C PHE A 20 -1.30 -13.13 -11.73
N ARG A 21 -0.81 -14.13 -11.00
CA ARG A 21 -0.79 -15.53 -11.48
C ARG A 21 -2.14 -16.22 -11.42
N LYS A 22 -2.96 -15.92 -10.41
CA LYS A 22 -4.22 -16.63 -10.17
C LYS A 22 -5.39 -16.13 -11.01
N SER A 23 -5.27 -14.96 -11.63
CA SER A 23 -6.36 -14.28 -12.29
C SER A 23 -5.93 -13.74 -13.63
N ASN A 24 -6.86 -13.69 -14.58
CA ASN A 24 -6.81 -12.74 -15.70
C ASN A 24 -7.01 -11.31 -15.16
N PHE A 25 -6.23 -10.89 -14.14
CA PHE A 25 -6.33 -9.61 -13.43
C PHE A 25 -5.87 -8.51 -14.39
N ASN A 26 -6.73 -8.16 -15.32
CA ASN A 26 -6.47 -7.12 -16.31
C ASN A 26 -6.73 -5.76 -15.66
N LEU A 27 -5.86 -5.29 -14.78
CA LEU A 27 -5.98 -3.92 -14.22
C LEU A 27 -5.82 -2.89 -15.33
N ASN A 28 -6.70 -1.90 -15.37
CA ASN A 28 -6.49 -0.75 -16.25
C ASN A 28 -5.23 0.02 -15.81
N TRP A 29 -4.59 0.72 -16.74
CA TRP A 29 -3.34 1.45 -16.49
C TRP A 29 -3.44 2.40 -15.28
N TYR A 30 -4.57 3.08 -15.11
CA TYR A 30 -4.80 3.99 -13.99
C TYR A 30 -5.02 3.26 -12.65
N GLU A 31 -5.66 2.09 -12.65
CA GLU A 31 -5.85 1.28 -11.43
C GLU A 31 -4.50 0.81 -10.91
N TRP A 32 -3.61 0.44 -11.83
CA TRP A 32 -2.22 0.09 -11.53
C TRP A 32 -1.44 1.24 -10.89
N ILE A 33 -1.48 2.43 -11.49
CA ILE A 33 -0.75 3.60 -10.98
C ILE A 33 -1.29 4.01 -9.61
N ILE A 34 -2.61 4.13 -9.46
CA ILE A 34 -3.23 4.52 -8.19
C ILE A 34 -2.90 3.50 -7.10
N GLY A 35 -2.99 2.20 -7.43
CA GLY A 35 -2.66 1.11 -6.51
C GLY A 35 -1.19 1.15 -6.08
N LEU A 36 -0.27 1.37 -7.02
CA LEU A 36 1.17 1.43 -6.73
C LEU A 36 1.54 2.65 -5.88
N ILE A 37 0.95 3.82 -6.17
CA ILE A 37 1.15 5.02 -5.35
C ILE A 37 0.60 4.81 -3.93
N GLY A 38 -0.61 4.23 -3.81
CA GLY A 38 -1.20 3.89 -2.52
C GLY A 38 -0.30 2.95 -1.72
N LEU A 39 0.20 1.89 -2.35
CA LEU A 39 1.13 0.93 -1.74
C LEU A 39 2.43 1.61 -1.29
N ALA A 40 3.03 2.43 -2.15
CA ALA A 40 4.27 3.14 -1.85
C ALA A 40 4.09 4.08 -0.65
N LEU A 41 2.97 4.80 -0.56
CA LEU A 41 2.66 5.66 0.57
C LEU A 41 2.54 4.86 1.87
N ILE A 42 1.88 3.69 1.86
CA ILE A 42 1.78 2.83 3.06
C ILE A 42 3.16 2.33 3.51
N LEU A 43 3.99 1.89 2.57
CA LEU A 43 5.35 1.45 2.89
C LEU A 43 6.18 2.59 3.46
N PHE A 44 6.06 3.79 2.88
CA PHE A 44 6.70 5.00 3.38
C PHE A 44 6.22 5.37 4.79
N THR A 45 4.92 5.29 5.06
CA THR A 45 4.34 5.50 6.39
C THR A 45 4.95 4.54 7.40
N ILE A 46 4.97 3.24 7.10
CA ILE A 46 5.47 2.21 8.03
C ILE A 46 6.96 2.45 8.32
N GLN A 47 7.78 2.68 7.29
CA GLN A 47 9.21 2.93 7.47
C GLN A 47 9.45 4.16 8.36
N ASN A 48 8.80 5.28 8.07
CA ASN A 48 9.05 6.52 8.78
C ASN A 48 8.39 6.55 10.16
N PHE A 49 7.26 5.89 10.37
CA PHE A 49 6.68 5.71 11.70
C PHE A 49 7.70 5.06 12.64
N PHE A 50 8.27 3.93 12.20
CA PHE A 50 9.29 3.22 12.96
C PHE A 50 10.57 4.05 13.11
N GLY A 51 11.02 4.74 12.05
CA GLY A 51 12.16 5.66 12.12
C GLY A 51 11.98 6.76 13.18
N SER A 52 10.85 7.48 13.14
CA SER A 52 10.56 8.53 14.10
C SER A 52 10.42 8.02 15.54
N LEU A 53 9.87 6.82 15.75
CA LEU A 53 9.83 6.23 17.09
C LEU A 53 11.23 5.89 17.63
N ALA A 54 12.15 5.44 16.77
CA ALA A 54 13.55 5.22 17.16
C ALA A 54 14.26 6.52 17.56
N GLU A 55 13.83 7.65 17.01
CA GLU A 55 14.30 9.00 17.34
C GLU A 55 13.51 9.67 18.47
N MET A 56 12.61 8.94 19.16
CA MET A 56 11.73 9.46 20.22
C MET A 56 10.75 10.57 19.75
N GLU A 57 10.58 10.75 18.45
CA GLU A 57 9.71 11.74 17.81
C GLU A 57 8.29 11.19 17.62
N SER A 58 7.58 10.98 18.74
CA SER A 58 6.23 10.36 18.75
C SER A 58 5.19 11.17 17.95
N LYS A 59 5.34 12.51 17.92
CA LYS A 59 4.45 13.38 17.13
C LYS A 59 4.67 13.16 15.64
N ALA A 60 5.92 13.08 15.17
CA ALA A 60 6.23 12.81 13.77
C ALA A 60 5.72 11.43 13.35
N ALA A 61 5.92 10.42 14.20
CA ALA A 61 5.40 9.07 13.98
C ALA A 61 3.88 9.07 13.73
N ALA A 62 3.10 9.75 14.59
CA ALA A 62 1.66 9.88 14.41
C ALA A 62 1.27 10.64 13.12
N MET A 63 2.03 11.67 12.74
CA MET A 63 1.77 12.45 11.53
C MET A 63 1.93 11.64 10.25
N PHE A 64 2.84 10.66 10.19
CA PHE A 64 2.97 9.80 9.01
C PHE A 64 1.69 9.00 8.74
N TRP A 65 0.99 8.52 9.77
CA TRP A 65 -0.30 7.84 9.61
C TRP A 65 -1.36 8.76 9.00
N LEU A 66 -1.39 10.03 9.40
CA LEU A 66 -2.39 10.98 8.92
C LEU A 66 -2.06 11.49 7.50
N VAL A 67 -0.81 11.90 7.26
CA VAL A 67 -0.41 12.64 6.06
C VAL A 67 -0.09 11.70 4.88
N THR A 68 0.41 10.50 5.16
CA THR A 68 0.79 9.54 4.12
C THR A 68 0.01 8.25 4.21
N GLY A 69 -0.26 7.76 5.43
CA GLY A 69 -0.94 6.50 5.66
C GLY A 69 -2.39 6.54 5.21
N LEU A 70 -3.15 7.53 5.68
CA LEU A 70 -4.55 7.69 5.35
C LEU A 70 -4.76 7.92 3.84
N PRO A 71 -4.03 8.84 3.17
CA PRO A 71 -4.09 8.93 1.70
C PRO A 71 -3.73 7.62 1.01
N GLY A 72 -2.69 6.90 1.48
CA GLY A 72 -2.31 5.59 0.94
C GLY A 72 -3.44 4.57 1.03
N LEU A 73 -4.12 4.47 2.19
CA LEU A 73 -5.26 3.58 2.38
C LEU A 73 -6.44 3.96 1.49
N ILE A 74 -6.73 5.25 1.34
CA ILE A 74 -7.79 5.75 0.45
C ILE A 74 -7.50 5.35 -0.99
N LEU A 75 -6.28 5.55 -1.50
CA LEU A 75 -5.91 5.17 -2.86
C LEU A 75 -6.04 3.66 -3.08
N LEU A 76 -5.61 2.83 -2.12
CA LEU A 76 -5.79 1.39 -2.19
C LEU A 76 -7.26 0.97 -2.20
N ALA A 77 -8.09 1.61 -1.35
CA ALA A 77 -9.53 1.37 -1.33
C ALA A 77 -10.20 1.78 -2.65
N VAL A 78 -9.78 2.90 -3.25
CA VAL A 78 -10.25 3.35 -4.56
C VAL A 78 -9.86 2.35 -5.65
N THR A 79 -8.60 1.91 -5.71
CA THR A 79 -8.15 0.89 -6.67
C THR A 79 -8.95 -0.41 -6.53
N TRP A 80 -9.18 -0.86 -5.30
CA TRP A 80 -10.02 -2.03 -5.03
C TRP A 80 -11.45 -1.82 -5.54
N GLN A 81 -12.06 -0.68 -5.23
CA GLN A 81 -13.44 -0.37 -5.60
C GLN A 81 -13.61 -0.28 -7.13
N LEU A 82 -12.67 0.35 -7.83
CA LEU A 82 -12.66 0.43 -9.29
C LEU A 82 -12.58 -0.97 -9.92
N THR A 83 -11.63 -1.77 -9.44
CA THR A 83 -11.40 -3.11 -9.97
C THR A 83 -12.59 -4.04 -9.70
N ALA A 84 -13.12 -4.04 -8.48
CA ALA A 84 -14.25 -4.88 -8.08
C ALA A 84 -15.55 -4.51 -8.82
N ARG A 85 -15.81 -3.21 -9.02
CA ARG A 85 -16.98 -2.75 -9.78
C ARG A 85 -16.89 -3.12 -11.25
N ARG A 86 -15.70 -3.06 -11.83
CA ARG A 86 -15.47 -3.45 -13.23
C ARG A 86 -15.63 -4.96 -13.42
N ALA A 87 -15.07 -5.76 -12.52
CA ALA A 87 -15.20 -7.21 -12.56
C ALA A 87 -16.66 -7.70 -12.46
N LYS A 88 -17.55 -6.92 -11.83
CA LYS A 88 -19.00 -7.20 -11.80
C LYS A 88 -19.78 -6.80 -13.05
N LYS A 89 -19.20 -5.92 -13.89
CA LYS A 89 -19.83 -5.45 -15.13
C LYS A 89 -19.41 -6.27 -16.36
N ALA A 90 -18.31 -7.01 -16.25
CA ALA A 90 -17.84 -7.96 -17.25
C ALA A 90 -18.58 -9.29 -17.09
#